data_AF-A0A7X9P9Z1-F1
#
_entry.id   AF-A0A7X9P9Z1-F1
#
_cell.length_a   1.000
_cell.length_b   1.000
_cell.length_c   1.000
_cell.angle_alpha   90.00
_cell.angle_beta   90.00
_cell.angle_gamma   90.00
#
_symmetry.space_group_name_H-M   'P 1'
#
loop_
_entity.id
_entity.type
_entity.pdbx_description
1 polymer ?
#
loop_
_entity_poly.entity_id
_entity_poly.type
_entity_poly.pdbx_seq_one_letter_code
_entity_poly.pdbx_strand_id
1 'polypeptide(L)'
;MWQYLKLHEAYVQGLLDGKHGELPAGRWAEALAFHETQVRRMQHERSIHLIVTMFVALFFLLALGFVTVHATLPGLIVVPLLLVLTAAYFLHYFRLENGVQRLYHLGNRLAERAGGVGARYDDGRVAPFGAASPPGSP
;
A
#
# COMPACT_ATOMS: atom_id res chain seq x y z
N MET A 1 -11.04 3.92 -1.94
CA MET A 1 -9.72 3.28 -2.14
C MET A 1 -9.58 1.92 -1.45
N TRP A 2 -9.66 1.83 -0.11
CA TRP A 2 -9.39 0.57 0.62
C TRP A 2 -10.22 -0.65 0.18
N GLN A 3 -11.52 -0.47 -0.07
CA GLN A 3 -12.38 -1.56 -0.56
C GLN A 3 -11.97 -2.03 -1.97
N TYR A 4 -11.58 -1.10 -2.84
CA TYR A 4 -11.09 -1.42 -4.17
C TYR A 4 -9.80 -2.24 -4.12
N LEU A 5 -8.88 -1.87 -3.22
CA LEU A 5 -7.65 -2.62 -2.97
C LEU A 5 -7.96 -4.07 -2.55
N LYS A 6 -8.88 -4.28 -1.62
CA LYS A 6 -9.30 -5.63 -1.20
C LYS A 6 -9.94 -6.44 -2.32
N LEU A 7 -10.77 -5.81 -3.15
CA LEU A 7 -11.41 -6.47 -4.28
C LEU A 7 -10.39 -6.88 -5.35
N HIS A 8 -9.42 -6.00 -5.65
CA HIS A 8 -8.34 -6.31 -6.58
C HIS A 8 -7.40 -7.39 -6.04
N GLU A 9 -7.08 -7.34 -4.75
CA GLU A 9 -6.33 -8.39 -4.03
C GLU A 9 -7.03 -9.75 -4.17
N ALA A 10 -8.34 -9.80 -3.89
CA ALA A 10 -9.15 -11.02 -4.02
C ALA A 10 -9.26 -11.52 -5.47
N TYR A 11 -9.36 -10.61 -6.45
CA TYR A 11 -9.37 -10.95 -7.88
C TYR A 11 -8.05 -11.60 -8.30
N VAL A 12 -6.91 -10.99 -7.95
CA VAL A 12 -5.58 -11.52 -8.29
C VAL A 12 -5.32 -12.84 -7.58
N GLN A 13 -5.72 -12.97 -6.31
CA GLN A 13 -5.65 -14.25 -5.60
C GLN A 13 -6.52 -15.32 -6.27
N GLY A 14 -7.76 -15.01 -6.63
CA GLY A 14 -8.64 -15.94 -7.33
C GLY A 14 -8.09 -16.40 -8.68
N LEU A 15 -7.43 -15.50 -9.40
CA LEU A 15 -6.67 -15.81 -10.62
C LEU A 15 -5.52 -16.78 -10.34
N LEU A 16 -4.73 -16.50 -9.31
CA LEU A 16 -3.59 -17.35 -8.95
C LEU A 16 -4.04 -18.72 -8.38
N ASP A 17 -5.20 -18.80 -7.74
CA ASP A 17 -5.75 -20.04 -7.20
C ASP A 17 -6.48 -20.88 -8.27
N GLY A 18 -6.56 -20.39 -9.51
CA GLY A 18 -7.26 -21.08 -10.61
C GLY A 18 -8.78 -21.06 -10.51
N LYS A 19 -9.37 -20.24 -9.61
CA LYS A 19 -10.83 -20.12 -9.42
C LYS A 19 -11.58 -19.59 -10.64
N HIS A 20 -10.87 -18.94 -11.55
CA HIS A 20 -11.41 -18.41 -12.81
C HIS A 20 -11.01 -19.25 -14.04
N GLY A 21 -10.49 -20.46 -13.83
CA GLY A 21 -9.88 -21.29 -14.88
C GLY A 21 -8.42 -20.92 -15.15
N GLU A 22 -7.66 -21.82 -15.79
CA GLU A 22 -6.29 -21.53 -16.20
C GLU A 22 -6.30 -20.55 -17.39
N LEU A 23 -5.67 -19.39 -17.21
CA LEU A 23 -5.44 -18.48 -18.31
C LEU A 23 -4.45 -19.11 -19.31
N PRO A 24 -4.69 -18.96 -20.63
CA PRO A 24 -3.69 -19.27 -21.64
C PRO A 24 -2.39 -18.51 -21.37
N ALA A 25 -1.24 -19.09 -21.73
CA ALA A 25 0.10 -18.54 -21.45
C ALA A 25 0.23 -17.03 -21.77
N GLY A 26 -0.33 -16.57 -22.89
CA GLY A 26 -0.27 -15.15 -23.30
C GLY A 26 -1.11 -14.18 -22.44
N ARG A 27 -2.15 -14.66 -21.76
CA ARG A 27 -3.02 -13.81 -20.92
C ARG A 27 -2.43 -13.48 -19.55
N TRP A 28 -1.43 -14.24 -19.08
CA TRP A 28 -0.75 -13.92 -17.82
C TRP A 28 0.02 -12.61 -17.90
N ALA A 29 0.64 -12.32 -19.04
CA ALA A 29 1.31 -11.04 -19.29
C ALA A 29 0.32 -9.86 -19.30
N GLU A 30 -0.86 -10.03 -19.90
CA GLU A 30 -1.93 -9.03 -19.88
C GLU A 30 -2.46 -8.79 -18.45
N ALA A 31 -2.64 -9.85 -17.67
CA ALA A 31 -3.08 -9.78 -16.28
C ALA A 31 -2.04 -9.05 -15.40
N LEU A 32 -0.74 -9.30 -15.63
CA LEU A 32 0.35 -8.59 -14.96
C LEU A 32 0.34 -7.10 -15.32
N ALA A 33 0.26 -6.76 -16.62
CA ALA A 33 0.22 -5.36 -17.07
C ALA A 33 -0.98 -4.59 -16.51
N PHE A 34 -2.14 -5.26 -16.41
CA PHE A 34 -3.32 -4.71 -15.73
C PHE A 34 -3.05 -4.49 -14.24
N HIS A 35 -2.49 -5.48 -13.54
CA HIS A 35 -2.15 -5.38 -12.12
C HIS A 35 -1.19 -4.21 -11.85
N GLU A 36 -0.10 -4.09 -12.61
CA GLU A 36 0.86 -2.99 -12.49
C GLU A 36 0.22 -1.62 -12.69
N THR A 37 -0.72 -1.52 -13.64
CA THR A 37 -1.47 -0.28 -13.86
C THR A 37 -2.33 0.08 -12.65
N GLN A 38 -2.95 -0.89 -11.99
CA GLN A 38 -3.70 -0.64 -10.76
C GLN A 38 -2.77 -0.23 -9.61
N VAL A 39 -1.64 -0.93 -9.44
CA VAL A 39 -0.64 -0.58 -8.41
C VAL A 39 -0.13 0.85 -8.63
N ARG A 40 0.16 1.26 -9.87
CA ARG A 40 0.60 2.63 -10.20
C ARG A 40 -0.46 3.68 -9.84
N ARG A 41 -1.74 3.43 -10.10
CA ARG A 41 -2.83 4.33 -9.68
C ARG A 41 -2.89 4.45 -8.15
N MET A 42 -2.73 3.34 -7.44
CA MET A 42 -2.71 3.34 -5.97
C MET A 42 -1.49 4.07 -5.40
N GLN A 43 -0.32 3.96 -6.03
CA GLN A 43 0.87 4.74 -5.65
C GLN A 43 0.62 6.25 -5.82
N HIS A 44 -0.05 6.66 -6.91
CA HIS A 44 -0.38 8.07 -7.14
C HIS A 44 -1.32 8.63 -6.06
N GLU A 45 -2.36 7.88 -5.68
CA GLU A 45 -3.23 8.26 -4.57
C GLU A 45 -2.45 8.34 -3.24
N ARG A 46 -1.54 7.39 -2.99
CA ARG A 46 -0.68 7.41 -1.78
C ARG A 46 0.24 8.63 -1.75
N SER A 47 0.82 9.06 -2.88
CA SER A 47 1.70 10.23 -2.90
C SER A 47 0.93 11.51 -2.58
N ILE A 48 -0.30 11.64 -3.08
CA ILE A 48 -1.21 12.74 -2.72
C ILE A 48 -1.49 12.72 -1.22
N HIS A 49 -1.83 11.56 -0.65
CA HIS A 49 -2.05 11.44 0.80
C HIS A 49 -0.82 11.83 1.62
N LEU A 50 0.38 11.46 1.18
CA LEU A 50 1.63 11.87 1.85
C LEU A 50 1.81 13.38 1.81
N ILE A 51 1.61 14.00 0.65
CA ILE A 51 1.72 15.46 0.47
C ILE A 51 0.74 16.18 1.40
N VAL A 52 -0.53 15.79 1.39
CA VAL A 52 -1.56 16.39 2.27
C VAL A 52 -1.19 16.21 3.74
N THR A 53 -0.72 15.02 4.14
CA THR A 53 -0.27 14.75 5.52
C THR A 53 0.90 15.64 5.92
N MET A 54 1.86 15.86 5.01
CA MET A 54 3.01 16.72 5.23
C MET A 54 2.59 18.18 5.45
N PHE A 55 1.62 18.69 4.68
CA PHE A 55 1.05 20.02 4.91
C PHE A 55 0.32 20.13 6.24
N VAL A 56 -0.50 19.13 6.60
CA VAL A 56 -1.21 19.12 7.90
C VAL A 56 -0.21 19.09 9.05
N ALA A 57 0.84 18.25 8.97
CA ALA A 57 1.91 18.19 9.96
C ALA A 57 2.71 19.50 10.03
N LEU A 58 2.98 20.14 8.88
CA LEU A 58 3.65 21.44 8.84
C LEU A 58 2.81 22.52 9.54
N PHE A 59 1.52 22.61 9.24
CA PHE A 59 0.63 23.57 9.91
C PHE A 59 0.50 23.28 11.41
N PHE A 60 0.49 22.01 11.81
CA PHE A 60 0.56 21.63 13.22
C PHE A 60 1.82 22.19 13.89
N LEU A 61 3.01 21.97 13.29
CA LEU A 61 4.27 22.46 13.85
C LEU A 61 4.35 23.99 13.90
N LEU A 62 3.85 24.68 12.88
CA LEU A 62 3.77 26.15 12.86
C LEU A 62 2.82 26.68 13.94
N ALA A 63 1.63 26.08 14.07
CA ALA A 63 0.66 26.46 15.09
C ALA A 63 1.20 26.19 16.51
N LEU A 64 1.87 25.05 16.70
CA LEU A 64 2.53 24.70 17.96
C LEU A 64 3.62 25.73 18.29
N GLY A 65 4.51 26.03 17.35
CA GLY A 65 5.56 27.05 17.51
C GLY A 65 4.97 28.42 17.87
N PHE A 66 3.91 28.85 17.18
CA PHE A 66 3.23 30.10 17.47
C PHE A 66 2.67 30.13 18.90
N VAL A 67 1.97 29.06 19.33
CA VAL A 67 1.37 28.98 20.67
C VAL A 67 2.42 28.97 21.77
N THR A 68 3.61 28.41 21.54
CA THR A 68 4.70 28.41 22.53
C THR A 68 5.23 29.81 22.86
N VAL A 69 5.19 30.74 21.89
CA VAL A 69 5.61 32.14 22.08
C VAL A 69 4.42 33.02 22.48
N HIS A 70 3.26 32.77 21.87
CA HIS A 70 2.04 33.56 22.07
C HIS A 70 0.87 32.64 22.43
N ALA A 71 0.70 32.40 23.73
CA ALA A 71 -0.39 31.60 24.27
C ALA A 71 -1.74 32.33 24.09
N THR A 72 -2.45 32.00 23.01
CA THR A 72 -3.79 32.52 22.71
C THR A 72 -4.83 31.41 22.81
N LEU A 73 -6.03 31.74 23.29
CA LEU A 73 -7.16 30.79 23.37
C LEU A 73 -7.44 30.08 22.03
N PRO A 74 -7.49 30.77 20.87
CA PRO A 74 -7.65 30.09 19.58
C PRO A 74 -6.54 29.10 19.26
N GLY A 75 -5.28 29.45 19.56
CA GLY A 75 -4.14 28.56 19.33
C GLY A 75 -4.19 27.29 20.19
N LEU A 76 -4.61 27.42 21.46
CA LEU A 76 -4.78 26.28 22.37
C LEU A 76 -5.88 25.29 21.91
N ILE A 77 -6.82 25.73 21.06
CA ILE A 77 -7.86 24.87 20.46
C ILE A 77 -7.37 24.26 19.14
N VAL A 78 -6.71 25.07 18.29
CA VAL A 78 -6.27 24.63 16.96
C VAL A 78 -5.14 23.60 17.04
N VAL A 79 -4.21 23.73 17.98
CA VAL A 79 -3.09 22.77 18.14
C VAL A 79 -3.56 21.33 18.41
N PRO A 80 -4.41 21.04 19.41
CA PRO A 80 -4.89 19.68 19.64
C PRO A 80 -5.76 19.17 18.48
N LEU A 81 -6.54 20.03 17.83
CA LEU A 81 -7.31 19.67 16.64
C LEU A 81 -6.40 19.19 15.50
N LEU A 82 -5.34 19.96 15.20
CA LEU A 82 -4.35 19.59 14.19
C LEU A 82 -3.58 18.33 14.58
N LEU A 83 -3.25 18.15 15.86
CA LEU A 83 -2.60 16.94 16.35
C LEU A 83 -3.45 15.68 16.08
N VAL A 84 -4.74 15.72 16.44
CA VAL A 84 -5.68 14.62 16.19
C VAL A 84 -5.80 14.35 14.69
N LEU A 85 -5.90 15.41 13.88
CA LEU A 85 -5.97 15.29 12.43
C LEU A 85 -4.69 14.65 11.86
N THR A 86 -3.50 15.11 12.26
CA THR A 86 -2.22 14.53 11.84
C THR A 86 -2.13 13.05 12.20
N ALA A 87 -2.49 12.68 13.43
CA ALA A 87 -2.46 11.29 13.88
C ALA A 87 -3.42 10.40 13.06
N ALA A 88 -4.63 10.88 12.79
CA ALA A 88 -5.60 10.17 11.96
C ALA A 88 -5.08 9.98 10.52
N TYR A 89 -4.43 11.00 9.95
CA TYR A 89 -3.81 10.91 8.62
C TYR A 89 -2.64 9.91 8.59
N PHE A 90 -1.80 9.87 9.61
CA PHE A 90 -0.75 8.85 9.73
C PHE A 90 -1.33 7.44 9.77
N LEU A 91 -2.35 7.18 10.59
CA LEU A 91 -3.01 5.88 10.65
C LEU A 91 -3.59 5.48 9.28
N HIS A 92 -4.23 6.43 8.59
CA HIS A 92 -4.75 6.21 7.25
C HIS A 92 -3.64 5.83 6.26
N TYR A 93 -2.53 6.55 6.30
CA TYR A 93 -1.37 6.34 5.44
C TYR A 93 -0.73 4.97 5.65
N PHE A 94 -0.44 4.57 6.90
CA PHE A 94 0.17 3.27 7.20
C PHE A 94 -0.73 2.11 6.76
N ARG A 95 -2.05 2.23 6.93
CA ARG A 95 -2.98 1.20 6.46
C ARG A 95 -2.95 1.03 4.95
N LEU A 96 -2.83 2.13 4.21
CA LEU A 96 -2.75 2.09 2.75
C LEU A 96 -1.42 1.46 2.30
N GLU A 97 -0.31 1.85 2.93
CA GLU A 97 1.01 1.32 2.60
C GLU A 97 1.09 -0.21 2.77
N ASN A 98 0.60 -0.72 3.90
CA ASN A 98 0.56 -2.16 4.15
C ASN A 98 -0.30 -2.90 3.11
N GLY A 99 -1.32 -2.25 2.56
CA GLY A 99 -2.15 -2.80 1.48
C GLY A 99 -1.40 -2.90 0.15
N VAL A 100 -0.70 -1.84 -0.23
CA VAL A 100 0.09 -1.81 -1.47
C VAL A 100 1.27 -2.80 -1.39
N GLN A 101 1.88 -2.97 -0.21
CA GLN A 101 2.91 -3.99 0.02
C GLN A 101 2.43 -5.41 -0.34
N ARG A 102 1.23 -5.80 0.12
CA ARG A 102 0.63 -7.10 -0.24
C ARG A 102 0.41 -7.25 -1.74
N LEU A 103 0.03 -6.17 -2.43
CA LEU A 103 -0.13 -6.20 -3.88
C LEU A 103 1.19 -6.44 -4.61
N TYR A 104 2.33 -5.92 -4.14
CA TYR A 104 3.64 -6.23 -4.76
C TYR A 104 3.97 -7.72 -4.68
N HIS A 105 3.71 -8.37 -3.54
CA HIS A 105 3.91 -9.82 -3.42
C HIS A 105 3.04 -10.60 -4.42
N LEU A 106 1.80 -10.16 -4.64
CA LEU A 106 0.93 -10.74 -5.66
C LEU A 106 1.41 -10.45 -7.09
N GLY A 107 1.97 -9.27 -7.34
CA GLY A 107 2.59 -8.89 -8.61
C GLY A 107 3.77 -9.81 -8.95
N ASN A 108 4.63 -10.13 -8.00
CA ASN A 108 5.74 -11.07 -8.21
C ASN A 108 5.24 -12.46 -8.62
N ARG A 109 4.18 -12.95 -7.93
CA ARG A 109 3.53 -14.23 -8.27
C ARG A 109 2.91 -14.22 -9.67
N LEU A 110 2.34 -13.09 -10.10
CA LEU A 110 1.81 -12.93 -11.47
C LEU A 110 2.94 -12.92 -12.50
N ALA A 111 4.05 -12.23 -12.20
CA ALA A 111 5.20 -12.12 -13.09
C ALA A 111 5.83 -13.48 -13.39
N GLU A 112 5.99 -14.33 -12.37
CA GLU A 112 6.50 -15.70 -12.53
C GLU A 112 5.59 -16.54 -13.42
N ARG A 113 4.27 -16.44 -13.22
CA ARG A 113 3.30 -17.20 -14.02
C ARG A 113 3.21 -16.73 -15.47
N ALA A 114 3.58 -15.47 -15.72
CA ALA A 114 3.77 -14.93 -17.06
C ALA A 114 5.12 -15.34 -17.69
N GLY A 115 5.95 -16.15 -17.00
CA GLY A 115 7.28 -16.55 -17.46
C GLY A 115 8.37 -15.50 -17.24
N GLY A 116 8.09 -14.47 -16.43
CA GLY A 116 9.05 -13.45 -16.02
C GLY A 116 9.85 -13.84 -14.77
N VAL A 117 10.73 -12.94 -14.33
CA VAL A 117 11.49 -13.10 -13.09
C VAL A 117 10.63 -12.58 -11.93
N GLY A 118 10.43 -13.40 -10.89
CA GLY A 118 9.85 -12.97 -9.64
C GLY A 118 10.59 -13.54 -8.43
N ALA A 119 10.36 -12.89 -7.29
CA ALA A 119 10.95 -13.26 -6.02
C ALA A 119 9.88 -13.26 -4.94
N ARG A 120 9.98 -14.24 -4.04
CA ARG A 120 9.16 -14.31 -2.83
C ARG A 120 9.94 -13.66 -1.69
N TYR A 121 9.30 -12.71 -1.02
CA TYR A 121 9.86 -11.94 0.09
C TYR A 121 9.10 -12.26 1.38
N ASP A 122 9.09 -13.53 1.78
CA ASP A 122 8.38 -13.99 2.97
C ASP A 122 9.36 -14.06 4.16
N ASP A 123 8.93 -13.58 5.34
CA ASP A 123 9.65 -13.70 6.62
C ASP A 123 11.13 -13.28 6.59
N GLY A 124 11.45 -12.20 5.88
CA GLY A 124 12.81 -11.66 5.81
C GLY A 124 13.78 -12.49 4.96
N ARG A 125 13.28 -13.44 4.18
CA ARG A 125 14.06 -14.29 3.27
C ARG A 125 13.66 -14.01 1.82
N VAL A 126 14.65 -14.02 0.93
CA VAL A 126 14.44 -13.96 -0.53
C VAL A 126 14.52 -15.37 -1.05
N ALA A 127 13.43 -15.89 -1.60
CA ALA A 127 13.42 -17.17 -2.29
C ALA A 127 13.04 -16.96 -3.77
N PRO A 128 13.81 -17.50 -4.72
CA PRO A 128 13.34 -17.60 -6.10
C PRO A 128 12.12 -18.52 -6.11
N PHE A 129 11.06 -18.10 -6.77
CA PHE A 129 9.86 -18.91 -6.84
C PHE A 129 10.11 -20.14 -7.71
N GLY A 130 10.02 -21.31 -7.09
CA GLY A 130 10.49 -22.60 -7.63
C GLY A 130 11.39 -23.37 -6.66
N ALA A 131 12.02 -22.68 -5.69
CA ALA A 131 12.55 -23.35 -4.51
C ALA A 131 11.38 -23.83 -3.65
N ALA A 132 11.42 -25.09 -3.19
CA ALA A 132 10.40 -25.64 -2.30
C ALA A 132 10.16 -24.69 -1.11
N SER A 133 8.89 -24.43 -0.77
CA SER A 133 8.54 -23.65 0.41
C SER A 133 9.34 -24.17 1.60
N PRO A 134 10.02 -23.31 2.39
CA PRO A 134 10.69 -23.76 3.58
C PRO A 134 9.66 -24.44 4.50
N PRO A 135 9.99 -25.62 5.07
CA PRO A 135 9.05 -26.33 5.94
C PRO A 135 8.78 -25.47 7.17
N GLY A 136 7.56 -24.91 7.27
CA GLY A 136 7.14 -24.13 8.43
C GLY A 136 6.36 -22.83 8.17
N SER A 137 5.94 -22.50 6.95
CA SER A 137 5.00 -21.39 6.74
C SER A 137 3.57 -21.79 7.18
N PRO A 138 2.92 -21.06 8.10
CA PRO A 138 1.51 -21.26 8.45
C PRO A 138 0.56 -20.94 7.29
#